data_AF-A0A1H2N6E3-F1
#
_entry.id   AF-A0A1H2N6E3-F1
#
_cell.length_a   1.000
_cell.length_b   1.000
_cell.length_c   1.000
_cell.angle_alpha   90.00
_cell.angle_beta   90.00
_cell.angle_gamma   90.00
#
_symmetry.space_group_name_H-M   'P 1'
#
loop_
_entity.id
_entity.type
_entity.pdbx_description
1 polymer ?
#
loop_
_entity_poly.entity_id
_entity_poly.type
_entity_poly.pdbx_seq_one_letter_code
_entity_poly.pdbx_strand_id
1 'polypeptide(L)' 'MTRAYYDEMYDEAGQVRPHYREFARWLAQTPAELLAQRRRKADLLFLRAGITFTLYGDEQDTEPVILVQQQ' A
#
# COMPACT_ATOMS: atom_id res chain seq x y z
N MET A 1 -10.44 24.01 -1.37
CA MET A 1 -10.44 23.29 -2.66
C MET A 1 -9.82 21.92 -2.42
N THR A 2 -10.57 20.84 -2.63
CA THR A 2 -10.08 19.47 -2.44
C THR A 2 -9.09 19.18 -3.56
N ARG A 3 -7.80 19.16 -3.23
CA ARG A 3 -6.76 18.79 -4.19
C ARG A 3 -6.96 17.31 -4.50
N ALA A 4 -7.41 17.01 -5.72
CA ALA A 4 -7.44 15.65 -6.21
C ALA A 4 -5.98 15.16 -6.26
N TYR A 5 -5.68 14.11 -5.52
CA TYR A 5 -4.39 13.43 -5.63
C TYR A 5 -4.36 12.65 -6.94
N TYR A 6 -3.17 12.54 -7.53
CA TYR A 6 -3.00 11.72 -8.71
C TYR A 6 -3.15 10.25 -8.31
N ASP A 7 -4.10 9.53 -8.90
CA ASP A 7 -4.24 8.09 -8.76
C ASP A 7 -3.50 7.40 -9.91
N GLU A 8 -2.57 6.53 -9.57
CA GLU A 8 -1.74 5.81 -10.54
C GLU A 8 -2.54 4.79 -11.35
N MET A 9 -3.63 4.26 -10.80
CA MET A 9 -4.45 3.22 -11.43
C MET A 9 -5.69 3.79 -12.12
N TYR A 10 -6.33 4.80 -11.53
CA TYR A 10 -7.53 5.45 -12.03
C TYR A 10 -7.22 6.81 -12.65
N ASP A 11 -7.89 7.15 -13.74
CA ASP A 11 -7.85 8.50 -14.27
C ASP A 11 -8.86 9.44 -13.57
N GLU A 12 -8.86 10.70 -13.96
CA GLU A 12 -9.76 11.72 -13.40
C GLU A 12 -11.24 11.41 -13.66
N ALA A 13 -11.55 10.53 -14.62
CA ALA A 13 -12.89 10.05 -14.92
C ALA A 13 -13.25 8.74 -14.16
N GLY A 14 -12.35 8.25 -13.29
CA GLY A 14 -12.52 7.02 -12.54
C GLY A 14 -12.31 5.74 -13.37
N GLN A 15 -11.71 5.84 -14.55
CA GLN A 15 -11.44 4.69 -15.40
C GLN A 15 -10.07 4.11 -15.14
N VAL A 16 -9.97 2.77 -15.18
CA VAL A 16 -8.69 2.08 -15.03
C VAL A 16 -7.81 2.34 -16.24
N ARG A 17 -6.63 2.92 -16.00
CA ARG A 17 -5.61 3.18 -17.02
C ARG A 17 -5.19 1.88 -17.71
N PRO A 18 -4.87 1.89 -19.02
CA PRO A 18 -4.60 0.67 -19.80
C PRO A 18 -3.58 -0.28 -19.15
N HIS A 19 -2.51 0.26 -18.57
CA HIS A 19 -1.45 -0.51 -17.91
C HIS A 19 -1.93 -1.29 -16.68
N TYR A 20 -2.99 -0.82 -16.00
CA TYR A 20 -3.54 -1.44 -14.80
C TYR A 20 -4.74 -2.35 -15.05
N ARG A 21 -5.24 -2.46 -16.29
CA ARG A 21 -6.48 -3.22 -16.58
C ARG A 21 -6.40 -4.69 -16.19
N GLU A 22 -5.28 -5.34 -16.48
CA GLU A 22 -5.09 -6.75 -16.12
C GLU A 22 -5.00 -6.92 -14.61
N PHE A 23 -4.27 -6.03 -13.93
CA PHE A 23 -4.17 -6.01 -12.49
C PHE A 23 -5.53 -5.75 -11.82
N ALA A 24 -6.30 -4.78 -12.30
CA ALA A 24 -7.63 -4.47 -11.78
C ALA A 24 -8.59 -5.65 -11.96
N ARG A 25 -8.51 -6.37 -13.08
CA ARG A 25 -9.28 -7.60 -13.31
C ARG A 25 -8.91 -8.68 -12.31
N TRP A 26 -7.63 -8.95 -12.14
CA TRP A 26 -7.15 -9.92 -11.16
C TRP A 26 -7.57 -9.53 -9.74
N LEU A 27 -7.44 -8.26 -9.38
CA LEU A 27 -7.81 -7.74 -8.06
C LEU A 27 -9.30 -7.92 -7.79
N ALA A 28 -10.16 -7.60 -8.77
CA ALA A 28 -11.61 -7.78 -8.68
C ALA A 28 -12.03 -9.26 -8.54
N GLN A 29 -11.24 -10.18 -9.09
CA GLN A 29 -11.49 -11.62 -9.01
C GLN A 29 -10.87 -12.27 -7.75
N THR A 30 -10.02 -11.53 -7.03
CA THR A 30 -9.30 -12.06 -5.88
C THR A 30 -10.18 -12.02 -4.63
N PRO A 31 -10.40 -13.16 -3.94
CA PRO A 31 -11.15 -13.17 -2.68
C PRO A 31 -10.44 -12.33 -1.61
N ALA A 32 -11.21 -11.55 -0.84
CA ALA A 32 -10.68 -10.71 0.23
C ALA A 32 -9.88 -11.51 1.27
N GLU A 33 -10.28 -12.76 1.54
CA GLU A 33 -9.57 -13.67 2.44
C GLU A 33 -8.16 -13.99 1.96
N LEU A 34 -7.96 -14.11 0.65
CA LEU A 34 -6.64 -14.39 0.07
C LEU A 34 -5.71 -13.18 0.22
N LEU A 35 -6.23 -11.96 0.08
CA LEU A 35 -5.49 -10.73 0.36
C LEU A 35 -5.14 -10.62 1.84
N ALA A 36 -6.11 -10.89 2.73
CA ALA A 36 -5.88 -10.88 4.17
C ALA A 36 -4.82 -11.92 4.60
N GLN A 37 -4.85 -13.12 4.01
CA GLN A 37 -3.84 -14.14 4.27
C GLN A 37 -2.46 -13.73 3.77
N ARG A 38 -2.37 -13.13 2.57
CA ARG A 38 -1.12 -12.58 2.04
C ARG A 38 -0.58 -11.47 2.94
N ARG A 39 -1.45 -10.62 3.46
CA ARG A 39 -1.07 -9.56 4.40
C ARG A 39 -0.45 -10.14 5.67
N ARG A 40 -1.14 -11.08 6.33
CA ARG A 40 -0.63 -11.74 7.54
C ARG A 40 0.72 -12.44 7.30
N LYS A 41 0.87 -13.10 6.14
CA LYS A 41 2.15 -13.73 5.76
C LYS A 41 3.26 -12.71 5.58
N ALA A 42 2.98 -11.58 4.94
CA ALA A 42 3.94 -10.49 4.81
C ALA A 42 4.33 -9.92 6.19
N ASP A 43 3.35 -9.67 7.07
CA ASP A 43 3.60 -9.17 8.42
C ASP A 43 4.51 -10.13 9.22
N LEU A 44 4.25 -11.45 9.16
CA LEU A 44 5.11 -12.46 9.78
C LEU A 44 6.51 -12.52 9.16
N LEU A 45 6.63 -12.34 7.85
CA LEU A 45 7.93 -12.27 7.18
C LEU A 45 8.71 -11.03 7.64
N PHE A 46 8.06 -9.87 7.79
CA PHE A 46 8.70 -8.67 8.32
C PHE A 46 9.22 -8.88 9.75
N LEU A 47 8.38 -9.45 10.63
CA LEU A 47 8.77 -9.76 12.00
C LEU A 47 9.92 -10.77 12.09
N ARG A 48 9.89 -11.82 11.26
CA ARG A 48 10.91 -12.88 11.28
C ARG A 48 12.23 -12.44 10.63
N ALA A 49 12.16 -11.67 9.56
CA ALA A 49 13.34 -11.23 8.83
C ALA A 49 14.01 -10.01 9.45
N GLY A 50 13.38 -9.35 10.43
CA GLY A 50 13.88 -8.11 11.03
C GLY A 50 14.01 -6.97 10.01
N ILE A 51 13.24 -7.02 8.93
CA ILE A 51 13.28 -6.02 7.86
C ILE A 51 12.48 -4.82 8.33
N THR A 52 13.19 -3.77 8.73
CA THR A 52 12.62 -2.47 9.08
C THR A 52 12.84 -1.53 7.90
N PHE A 53 11.77 -0.90 7.39
CA PHE A 53 11.91 0.16 6.42
C PHE A 53 12.18 1.47 7.16
N THR A 54 13.38 2.02 7.01
CA THR A 54 13.67 3.39 7.45
C THR A 54 13.34 4.32 6.30
N LEU A 55 12.22 5.05 6.41
CA LEU A 55 11.87 6.08 5.45
C LEU A 55 12.54 7.39 5.89
N TYR A 56 13.63 7.76 5.22
CA TYR A 56 14.20 9.10 5.34
C TYR A 56 13.45 10.01 4.37
N GLY A 57 12.44 10.71 4.87
CA GLY A 57 11.89 11.87 4.18
C GLY A 57 12.90 13.01 4.37
N ASP A 58 13.47 13.49 3.27
CA ASP A 58 14.29 14.70 3.30
C ASP A 58 13.42 15.89 3.72
N GLU A 59 14.04 16.76 4.52
CA GLU A 59 13.60 18.08 4.96
C GLU A 59 12.45 18.18 6.00
N GLN A 60 12.90 18.33 7.26
CA GLN A 60 12.38 19.31 8.23
C GLN A 60 10.90 19.22 8.61
N ASP A 61 10.49 18.14 9.29
CA ASP A 61 9.70 18.22 10.54
C ASP A 61 9.53 16.80 11.06
N THR A 62 10.10 16.55 12.23
CA THR A 62 10.14 15.21 12.84
C THR A 62 8.81 14.94 13.50
N GLU A 63 7.82 14.57 12.70
CA GLU A 63 6.57 13.99 13.21
C GLU A 63 6.78 12.49 13.47
N PRO A 64 6.22 11.93 14.56
CA PRO A 64 6.54 10.57 14.99
C PRO A 64 6.14 9.55 13.92
N VAL A 65 7.17 8.95 13.33
CA VAL A 65 7.08 7.80 12.41
C VAL A 65 6.30 6.69 13.11
N ILE A 66 5.41 6.02 12.37
CA ILE A 66 4.63 4.89 12.85
C ILE A 66 5.59 3.78 13.29
N LEU A 67 5.92 3.77 14.58
CA LEU A 67 6.45 2.63 15.27
C LEU A 67 5.28 1.65 15.40
N VAL A 68 5.34 0.52 14.69
CA VAL A 68 4.59 -0.66 15.12
C VAL A 68 5.24 -1.15 16.43
N GLN A 69 4.97 -0.43 17.51
CA GLN A 69 5.19 -0.89 18.88
C GLN A 69 4.15 -1.99 19.12
N GLN A 70 4.66 -3.21 19.12
CA GLN A 70 3.97 -4.41 19.59
C GLN A 70 3.45 -4.17 21.01
N GLN A 71 2.16 -4.40 21.23
CA GLN A 71 1.63 -4.90 22.50
C GLN A 71 1.15 -6.33 22.25
#